data_AF-A0A7C3ZNS8-F1
#
_entry.id   AF-A0A7C3ZNS8-F1
#
_cell.length_a   1.000
_cell.length_b   1.000
_cell.length_c   1.000
_cell.angle_alpha   90.00
_cell.angle_beta   90.00
_cell.angle_gamma   90.00
#
_symmetry.space_group_name_H-M   'P 1'
#
loop_
_entity.id
_entity.type
_entity.pdbx_description
1 polymer ?
#
loop_
_entity_poly.entity_id
_entity_poly.type
_entity_poly.pdbx_seq_one_letter_code
_entity_poly.pdbx_strand_id
1 'polypeptide(L)'
;MTKQRLFQIALLIWLACFVASFVVAWLTPARDFGFTAGLNRITTFLGWQFVASVLALGLWTYGRTLEKGSTGRRLSVVPAGFGLVLVVGLVGVVLWVSLTKPPPEPAVTPTPVTKPTSP
;
A
#
# COMPACT_ATOMS: atom_id res chain seq x y z
N MET A 1 -16.80 -20.62 21.57
CA MET A 1 -16.51 -19.18 21.38
C MET A 1 -17.76 -18.47 20.88
N THR A 2 -18.11 -17.30 21.41
CA THR A 2 -19.21 -16.49 20.86
C THR A 2 -18.81 -15.85 19.53
N LYS A 3 -19.75 -15.70 18.60
CA LYS A 3 -19.54 -15.07 17.27
C LYS A 3 -18.86 -13.70 17.39
N GLN A 4 -19.22 -12.95 18.44
CA GLN A 4 -18.64 -11.65 18.76
C GLN A 4 -17.15 -11.72 19.13
N ARG A 5 -16.72 -12.71 19.90
CA ARG A 5 -15.29 -12.89 20.23
C ARG A 5 -14.47 -13.26 19.01
N LEU A 6 -15.01 -14.13 18.14
CA LEU A 6 -14.34 -14.49 16.89
C LEU A 6 -14.13 -13.26 15.99
N PHE A 7 -15.15 -12.41 15.88
CA PHE A 7 -15.07 -11.15 15.14
C PHE A 7 -14.01 -10.20 15.71
N GLN A 8 -13.96 -10.03 17.04
CA GLN A 8 -12.95 -9.20 17.69
C GLN A 8 -11.53 -9.70 17.44
N ILE A 9 -11.30 -11.01 17.52
CA ILE A 9 -10.00 -11.62 17.22
C ILE A 9 -9.61 -11.35 15.76
N ALA A 10 -10.53 -11.58 14.82
CA ALA A 10 -10.27 -11.31 13.41
C ALA A 10 -9.96 -9.83 13.13
N LEU A 11 -10.61 -8.91 13.86
CA LEU A 11 -10.35 -7.47 13.76
C LEU A 11 -8.98 -7.08 14.33
N LEU A 12 -8.56 -7.71 15.44
CA LEU A 12 -7.21 -7.53 15.99
C LEU A 12 -6.14 -8.08 15.05
N ILE A 13 -6.38 -9.24 14.43
CA ILE A 13 -5.48 -9.82 13.42
C ILE A 13 -5.35 -8.86 12.23
N TRP A 14 -6.48 -8.35 11.73
CA TRP A 14 -6.46 -7.36 10.66
C TRP A 14 -5.63 -6.13 11.04
N LEU A 15 -5.83 -5.58 12.25
CA LEU A 15 -5.09 -4.41 12.72
C LEU A 15 -3.59 -4.71 12.83
N ALA A 16 -3.22 -5.89 13.32
CA ALA A 16 -1.83 -6.32 13.40
C ALA A 16 -1.20 -6.43 11.99
N CYS A 17 -1.90 -7.03 11.01
CA CYS A 17 -1.44 -7.09 9.63
C CYS A 17 -1.31 -5.70 9.01
N PHE A 18 -2.26 -4.80 9.29
CA PHE A 18 -2.23 -3.43 8.80
C PHE A 18 -1.03 -2.66 9.35
N VAL A 19 -0.80 -2.69 10.67
CA VAL A 19 0.37 -2.05 11.29
C VAL A 19 1.67 -2.68 10.82
N ALA A 20 1.71 -4.02 10.72
CA ALA A 20 2.86 -4.75 10.20
C ALA A 20 3.20 -4.32 8.77
N SER A 21 2.22 -3.97 7.92
CA SER A 21 2.50 -3.49 6.57
C SER A 21 3.44 -2.28 6.55
N PHE A 22 3.27 -1.34 7.48
CA PHE A 22 4.13 -0.16 7.60
C PHE A 22 5.45 -0.49 8.28
N VAL A 23 5.39 -1.20 9.43
CA VAL A 23 6.58 -1.52 10.23
C VAL A 23 7.55 -2.40 9.44
N VAL A 24 7.06 -3.45 8.80
CA VAL A 24 7.89 -4.36 8.02
C VAL A 24 8.44 -3.66 6.78
N ALA A 25 7.64 -2.85 6.06
CA ALA A 25 8.13 -2.10 4.93
C ALA A 25 9.22 -1.07 5.31
N TRP A 26 9.11 -0.46 6.49
CA TRP A 26 10.10 0.47 7.03
C TRP A 26 11.41 -0.23 7.44
N LEU A 27 11.29 -1.36 8.11
CA LEU A 27 12.43 -2.17 8.55
C LEU A 27 13.10 -2.95 7.41
N THR A 28 12.41 -3.13 6.28
CA THR A 28 12.94 -3.87 5.14
C THR A 28 14.16 -3.14 4.57
N PRO A 29 15.36 -3.75 4.63
CA PRO A 29 16.55 -3.13 4.12
C PRO A 29 16.46 -2.97 2.59
N ALA A 30 17.08 -1.90 2.11
CA ALA A 30 17.37 -1.73 0.70
C ALA A 30 18.29 -2.89 0.27
N ARG A 31 17.81 -3.80 -0.58
CA ARG A 31 18.63 -4.93 -1.03
C ARG A 31 19.73 -4.54 -2.02
N ASP A 32 19.73 -3.31 -2.55
CA ASP A 32 20.64 -2.85 -3.61
C ASP A 32 20.91 -1.34 -3.58
N PHE A 33 21.86 -0.87 -4.41
CA PHE A 33 22.17 0.54 -4.62
C PHE A 33 21.16 1.22 -5.56
N GLY A 34 20.42 2.22 -5.07
CA GLY A 34 19.61 3.12 -5.90
C GLY A 34 18.11 2.75 -5.97
N PHE A 35 17.64 2.26 -7.12
CA PHE A 35 16.21 2.20 -7.45
C PHE A 35 15.47 0.95 -6.92
N THR A 36 16.10 -0.23 -6.97
CA THR A 36 15.51 -1.49 -6.49
C THR A 36 15.35 -1.53 -4.97
N ALA A 37 16.12 -0.72 -4.25
CA ALA A 37 15.96 -0.44 -2.82
C ALA A 37 14.55 0.04 -2.45
N GLY A 38 14.05 1.04 -3.19
CA GLY A 38 12.72 1.59 -2.96
C GLY A 38 11.62 0.61 -3.35
N LEU A 39 11.81 -0.11 -4.47
CA LEU A 39 10.89 -1.14 -4.93
C LEU A 39 10.70 -2.25 -3.90
N ASN A 40 11.75 -2.72 -3.22
CA ASN A 40 11.65 -3.78 -2.22
C ASN A 40 10.72 -3.40 -1.05
N ARG A 41 10.75 -2.13 -0.61
CA ARG A 41 9.86 -1.64 0.44
C ARG A 41 8.42 -1.52 -0.03
N ILE A 42 8.23 -1.03 -1.25
CA ILE A 42 6.90 -0.88 -1.86
C ILE A 42 6.26 -2.25 -2.09
N THR A 43 6.99 -3.22 -2.64
CA THR A 43 6.45 -4.58 -2.86
C THR A 43 6.11 -5.27 -1.56
N THR A 44 6.94 -5.10 -0.52
CA THR A 44 6.67 -5.62 0.82
C THR A 44 5.41 -4.99 1.42
N PHE A 45 5.26 -3.66 1.33
CA PHE A 45 4.06 -2.96 1.78
C PHE A 45 2.81 -3.45 1.04
N LEU A 46 2.85 -3.51 -0.30
CA LEU A 46 1.73 -3.96 -1.13
C LEU A 46 1.33 -5.41 -0.84
N GLY A 47 2.29 -6.30 -0.58
CA GLY A 47 2.03 -7.68 -0.17
C GLY A 47 1.23 -7.75 1.14
N TRP A 48 1.64 -7.00 2.16
CA TRP A 48 0.90 -6.92 3.42
C TRP A 48 -0.45 -6.22 3.27
N GLN A 49 -0.56 -5.22 2.42
CA GLN A 49 -1.82 -4.55 2.11
C GLN A 49 -2.81 -5.48 1.40
N PHE A 50 -2.34 -6.37 0.53
CA PHE A 50 -3.18 -7.40 -0.07
C PHE A 50 -3.78 -8.32 1.00
N VAL A 51 -2.94 -8.83 1.91
CA VAL A 51 -3.41 -9.67 3.04
C VAL A 51 -4.41 -8.91 3.92
N ALA A 52 -4.10 -7.66 4.29
CA ALA A 52 -4.99 -6.82 5.09
C ALA A 52 -6.31 -6.53 4.37
N SER A 53 -6.30 -6.36 3.04
CA SER A 53 -7.49 -6.10 2.23
C SER A 53 -8.42 -7.31 2.16
N VAL A 54 -7.86 -8.52 1.99
CA VAL A 54 -8.64 -9.76 2.01
C VAL A 54 -9.32 -9.94 3.37
N LEU A 55 -8.60 -9.70 4.46
CA LEU A 55 -9.15 -9.72 5.82
C LEU A 55 -10.24 -8.66 6.03
N ALA A 56 -10.03 -7.44 5.53
CA ALA A 56 -11.02 -6.36 5.61
C ALA A 56 -12.31 -6.71 4.89
N LEU A 57 -12.24 -7.30 3.68
CA LEU A 57 -13.40 -7.76 2.92
C LEU A 57 -14.15 -8.88 3.65
N GLY A 58 -13.43 -9.84 4.23
CA GLY A 58 -14.02 -10.89 5.05
C GLY A 58 -14.75 -10.33 6.28
N LEU A 59 -14.13 -9.40 7.00
CA LEU A 59 -14.75 -8.72 8.14
C LEU A 59 -15.97 -7.90 7.75
N TRP A 60 -15.93 -7.21 6.61
CA TRP A 60 -17.04 -6.40 6.12
C TRP A 60 -18.24 -7.26 5.69
N THR A 61 -18.00 -8.34 4.94
CA THR A 61 -19.06 -9.28 4.53
C THR A 61 -19.67 -9.99 5.74
N TYR A 62 -18.84 -10.44 6.69
CA TYR A 62 -19.32 -11.03 7.94
C TYR A 62 -20.11 -10.02 8.80
N GLY A 63 -19.63 -8.78 8.92
CA GLY A 63 -20.30 -7.72 9.67
C GLY A 63 -21.68 -7.36 9.14
N ARG A 64 -21.97 -7.59 7.85
CA ARG A 64 -23.32 -7.43 7.28
C ARG A 64 -24.33 -8.45 7.82
N THR A 65 -23.87 -9.60 8.32
CA THR A 65 -24.72 -10.63 8.95
C THR A 65 -25.06 -10.32 10.41
N LEU A 66 -24.37 -9.36 11.03
CA LEU A 66 -24.66 -8.90 12.38
C LEU A 66 -25.87 -7.97 12.41
N GLU A 67 -26.56 -7.93 13.55
CA GLU A 67 -27.75 -7.12 13.77
C GLU A 67 -27.53 -5.65 13.37
N LYS A 68 -28.53 -5.07 12.70
CA LYS A 68 -28.53 -3.66 12.30
C LYS A 68 -28.47 -2.80 13.57
N GLY A 69 -27.46 -1.94 13.67
CA GLY A 69 -27.23 -1.06 14.83
C GLY A 69 -26.22 -1.59 15.86
N SER A 70 -25.80 -2.85 15.77
CA SER A 70 -24.79 -3.39 16.68
C SER A 70 -23.41 -2.74 16.48
N THR A 71 -22.66 -2.58 17.58
CA THR A 71 -21.29 -2.03 17.56
C THR A 71 -20.37 -2.82 16.63
N GLY A 72 -20.55 -4.14 16.53
CA GLY A 72 -19.78 -5.01 15.64
C GLY A 72 -19.97 -4.66 14.15
N ARG A 73 -21.18 -4.30 13.74
CA ARG A 73 -21.46 -3.87 12.36
C ARG A 73 -20.87 -2.50 12.02
N ARG A 74 -20.75 -1.60 12.99
CA ARG A 74 -20.04 -0.32 12.79
C ARG A 74 -18.54 -0.56 12.64
N LEU A 75 -17.97 -1.40 13.51
CA LEU A 75 -16.57 -1.80 13.48
C LEU A 75 -16.16 -2.52 12.20
N SER A 76 -17.05 -3.30 11.57
CA SER A 76 -16.73 -3.99 10.31
C SER A 76 -16.54 -3.07 9.10
N VAL A 77 -16.98 -1.81 9.19
CA VAL A 77 -16.76 -0.82 8.11
C VAL A 77 -15.38 -0.18 8.21
N VAL A 78 -14.78 -0.15 9.41
CA VAL A 78 -13.49 0.50 9.65
C VAL A 78 -12.37 -0.11 8.78
N PRO A 79 -12.18 -1.44 8.71
CA PRO A 79 -11.17 -2.05 7.85
C PRO A 79 -11.33 -1.67 6.37
N ALA A 80 -12.56 -1.72 5.87
CA ALA A 80 -12.87 -1.38 4.48
C ALA A 80 -12.64 0.12 4.19
N GLY A 81 -12.95 0.99 5.16
CA GLY A 81 -12.72 2.43 5.07
C GLY A 81 -11.22 2.76 4.97
N PHE A 82 -10.38 2.14 5.81
CA PHE A 82 -8.92 2.30 5.72
C PHE A 82 -8.37 1.81 4.39
N GLY A 83 -8.84 0.67 3.89
CA GLY A 83 -8.46 0.17 2.56
C GLY A 83 -8.84 1.15 1.45
N LEU A 84 -10.05 1.71 1.49
CA LEU A 84 -10.51 2.70 0.52
C LEU A 84 -9.65 3.97 0.54
N VAL A 85 -9.34 4.50 1.72
CA VAL A 85 -8.48 5.69 1.87
C VAL A 85 -7.10 5.44 1.27
N LEU A 86 -6.51 4.27 1.51
CA LEU A 86 -5.21 3.91 0.93
C LEU A 86 -5.26 3.84 -0.60
N VAL A 87 -6.29 3.22 -1.17
CA VAL A 87 -6.47 3.15 -2.63
C VAL A 87 -6.62 4.55 -3.22
N VAL A 88 -7.46 5.40 -2.62
CA VAL A 88 -7.66 6.78 -3.07
C VAL A 88 -6.36 7.58 -2.97
N GLY A 89 -5.62 7.44 -1.87
CA GLY A 89 -4.32 8.08 -1.69
C GLY A 89 -3.30 7.65 -2.76
N LEU A 90 -3.22 6.35 -3.02
CA LEU A 90 -2.32 5.80 -4.05
C LEU A 90 -2.68 6.32 -5.44
N VAL A 91 -3.95 6.29 -5.82
CA VAL A 91 -4.42 6.83 -7.10
C VAL A 91 -4.13 8.33 -7.19
N GLY A 92 -4.37 9.08 -6.12
CA GLY A 92 -4.05 10.51 -6.04
C GLY A 92 -2.57 10.80 -6.30
N VAL A 93 -1.67 10.04 -5.70
CA VAL A 93 -0.22 10.16 -5.94
C VAL A 93 0.14 9.83 -7.38
N VAL A 94 -0.41 8.75 -7.94
CA VAL A 94 -0.15 8.34 -9.33
C VAL A 94 -0.62 9.42 -10.32
N LEU A 95 -1.82 9.97 -10.10
CA LEU A 95 -2.35 11.06 -10.92
C LEU A 95 -1.51 12.32 -10.78
N TRP A 96 -1.12 12.68 -9.57
CA TRP A 96 -0.25 13.83 -9.31
C TRP A 96 1.07 13.75 -10.08
N VAL A 97 1.77 12.62 -9.98
CA VAL A 97 3.03 12.37 -10.70
C VAL A 97 2.82 12.39 -12.22
N SER A 98 1.71 11.83 -12.69
CA SER A 98 1.41 11.80 -14.13
C SER A 98 1.15 13.18 -14.71
N LEU A 99 0.52 14.06 -13.94
CA LEU A 99 0.20 15.44 -14.34
C LEU A 99 1.40 16.39 -14.24
N THR A 100 2.42 16.06 -13.44
CA THR A 100 3.60 16.91 -13.20
C THR A 100 4.82 16.54 -14.03
N LYS A 101 4.71 15.58 -14.96
CA LYS A 101 5.83 15.21 -15.85
C LYS A 101 6.26 16.42 -16.69
N PRO A 102 7.53 16.88 -16.60
CA PRO A 102 8.02 17.94 -17.46
C PRO A 102 8.01 17.48 -18.94
N PRO A 103 7.91 18.41 -19.90
CA PRO A 103 8.02 18.09 -21.32
C PRO A 103 9.28 17.29 -21.60
N PRO A 104 9.25 16.29 -22.50
CA PRO A 104 10.43 15.53 -22.85
C PRO A 104 11.53 16.50 -23.30
N GLU A 105 12.72 16.40 -22.70
CA GLU A 105 13.86 17.18 -23.15
C GLU A 105 14.10 16.91 -24.64
N PRO A 106 14.43 17.95 -25.44
CA PRO A 106 14.79 17.75 -26.83
C PRO A 106 15.92 16.71 -26.89
N ALA A 107 15.76 15.71 -27.76
CA ALA A 107 16.79 14.70 -27.96
C ALA A 107 18.11 15.42 -28.31
N VAL A 108 19.07 15.38 -27.40
CA VAL A 108 20.42 15.88 -27.66
C VAL A 108 21.03 14.92 -28.66
N THR A 109 21.11 15.33 -29.92
CA THR A 109 21.88 14.59 -30.93
C THR A 109 23.31 14.51 -30.44
N PRO A 110 23.90 13.29 -30.29
CA PRO A 110 25.27 13.17 -29.82
C PRO A 110 26.18 13.90 -30.80
N THR A 111 26.77 15.01 -30.36
CA THR A 111 27.79 15.71 -31.13
C THR A 111 29.02 14.80 -31.21
N PRO A 112 29.63 14.63 -32.39
CA PRO A 112 30.84 13.83 -32.54
C PRO A 112 31.91 14.27 -31.54
N VAL A 113 32.45 13.32 -30.77
CA VAL A 113 33.57 13.58 -29.86
C VAL A 113 34.80 13.90 -30.71
N THR A 114 35.09 15.18 -30.90
CA THR A 114 36.15 15.67 -31.78
C THR A 114 37.51 15.83 -31.09
N LYS A 115 37.61 15.53 -29.79
CA LYS A 115 38.87 15.63 -29.05
C LYS A 115 39.16 14.33 -28.28
N PRO A 116 40.31 13.68 -28.52
CA PRO A 116 40.79 12.61 -27.65
C PRO A 116 40.99 13.15 -26.23
N THR A 117 40.48 12.44 -25.23
CA THR A 117 40.82 12.69 -23.82
C THR A 117 42.31 12.42 -23.64
N SER A 118 43.06 13.43 -23.19
CA SER A 118 44.48 13.25 -22.83
C SER A 118 44.61 12.37 -21.58
N PRO A 119 45.62 11.47 -21.53
CA PRO A 119 45.85 10.59 -20.39
C PRO A 119 46.29 11.34 -19.12
#